data_AF-A0A7K8W0B5-F1
#
_entry.id   AF-A0A7K8W0B5-F1
#
_cell.length_a   1.000
_cell.length_b   1.000
_cell.length_c   1.000
_cell.angle_alpha   90.00
_cell.angle_beta   90.00
_cell.angle_gamma   90.00
#
_symmetry.space_group_name_H-M   'P 1'
#
loop_
_entity.id
_entity.type
_entity.pdbx_description
1 polymer ?
#
loop_
_entity_poly.entity_id
_entity_poly.type
_entity_poly.pdbx_seq_one_letter_code
_entity_poly.pdbx_strand_id
1 'polypeptide(L)'
;ENWAPEEGAGKGLAQRLHQEGLAGPLRWLENCLRRAAGDREEDGVSHPVPLVPLTEENEDAMEDRRFRALLRHLGLRPPASEQESFWRIPAALTPQQLRRAAASIAHRGPDPSGSPQHPPEPPKRPQDPAAAEQLPAELGSDSESEEPVPAPSPMQSGTKRRRELGSEDEDG
;
A
#
# COMPACT_ATOMS: atom_id res chain seq x y z
N GLU A 1 9.95 -23.05 12.17
CA GLU A 1 10.11 -22.18 13.37
C GLU A 1 8.93 -21.23 13.46
N ASN A 2 8.17 -21.28 14.56
CA ASN A 2 6.95 -20.48 14.76
C ASN A 2 7.33 -19.16 15.47
N TRP A 3 7.83 -18.18 14.73
CA TRP A 3 8.05 -16.84 15.27
C TRP A 3 6.70 -16.11 15.34
N ALA A 4 6.18 -15.92 16.56
CA ALA A 4 5.06 -15.04 16.81
C ALA A 4 5.61 -13.78 17.52
N PRO A 5 5.40 -12.56 16.98
CA PRO A 5 5.79 -11.35 17.69
C PRO A 5 4.99 -11.23 18.99
N GLU A 6 5.69 -11.02 20.10
CA GLU A 6 5.10 -10.68 21.41
C GLU A 6 4.20 -9.44 21.29
N GLU A 7 3.11 -9.40 22.07
CA GLU A 7 2.17 -8.29 22.02
C GLU A 7 2.86 -6.97 22.39
N GLY A 8 2.85 -5.99 21.47
CA GLY A 8 3.56 -4.72 21.64
C GLY A 8 5.05 -4.72 21.26
N ALA A 9 5.54 -5.78 20.60
CA ALA A 9 6.91 -5.85 20.10
C ALA A 9 7.28 -4.59 19.31
N GLY A 10 8.38 -3.94 19.70
CA GLY A 10 8.91 -2.76 19.03
C GLY A 10 8.29 -1.42 19.43
N LYS A 11 7.21 -1.36 20.24
CA LYS A 11 6.53 -0.11 20.62
C LYS A 11 7.47 0.95 21.24
N GLY A 12 8.31 0.55 22.20
CA GLY A 12 9.27 1.46 22.84
C GLY A 12 10.37 1.95 21.88
N LEU A 13 10.76 1.11 20.92
CA LEU A 13 11.74 1.47 19.90
C LEU A 13 11.12 2.43 18.87
N ALA A 14 9.90 2.16 18.42
CA ALA A 14 9.15 3.05 17.54
C ALA A 14 8.93 4.44 18.17
N GLN A 15 8.61 4.50 19.46
CA GLN A 15 8.46 5.78 20.16
C GLN A 15 9.77 6.59 20.20
N ARG A 16 10.92 5.93 20.40
CA ARG A 16 12.22 6.61 20.35
C ARG A 16 12.55 7.10 18.94
N LEU A 17 12.41 6.24 17.94
CA LEU A 17 12.64 6.58 16.53
C LEU A 17 11.78 7.77 16.09
N HIS A 18 10.53 7.83 16.56
CA HIS A 18 9.64 8.96 16.30
C HIS A 18 10.16 10.28 16.88
N GLN A 19 10.64 10.26 18.13
CA GLN A 19 11.26 11.43 18.78
C GLN A 19 12.58 11.85 18.13
N GLU A 20 13.26 10.91 17.48
CA GLU A 20 14.52 11.12 16.76
C GLU A 20 14.32 11.58 15.31
N GLY A 21 13.07 11.87 14.89
CA GLY A 21 12.75 12.43 13.59
C GLY A 21 12.33 11.41 12.52
N LEU A 22 12.25 10.11 12.83
CA LEU A 22 11.82 9.08 11.86
C LEU A 22 10.29 8.92 11.79
N ALA A 23 9.54 10.00 12.02
CA ALA A 23 8.08 9.97 11.98
C ALA A 23 7.54 9.61 10.59
N GLY A 24 8.15 10.14 9.52
CA GLY A 24 7.81 9.83 8.12
C GLY A 24 8.00 8.33 7.82
N PRO A 25 9.20 7.76 8.02
CA PRO A 25 9.48 6.35 7.78
C PRO A 25 8.63 5.40 8.62
N LEU A 26 8.33 5.76 9.88
CA LEU A 26 7.43 4.96 10.71
C LEU A 26 6.00 4.94 10.14
N ARG A 27 5.51 6.08 9.64
CA ARG A 27 4.19 6.17 8.99
C ARG A 27 4.16 5.41 7.66
N TRP A 28 5.24 5.46 6.89
CA TRP A 28 5.39 4.66 5.67
C TRP A 28 5.30 3.16 6.00
N LEU A 29 6.07 2.69 6.98
CA LEU A 29 6.06 1.29 7.41
C LEU A 29 4.68 0.85 7.93
N GLU A 30 4.02 1.69 8.74
CA GLU A 30 2.65 1.47 9.21
C GLU A 30 1.68 1.23 8.03
N ASN A 31 1.76 2.08 7.01
CA ASN A 31 0.93 1.97 5.82
C ASN A 31 1.25 0.71 4.99
N CYS A 32 2.53 0.35 4.83
CA CYS A 32 2.93 -0.91 4.18
C CYS A 32 2.33 -2.12 4.88
N LEU A 33 2.37 -2.17 6.22
CA LEU A 33 1.80 -3.26 7.01
C LEU A 33 0.27 -3.33 6.86
N ARG A 34 -0.41 -2.18 6.90
CA ARG A 34 -1.88 -2.12 6.74
C ARG A 34 -2.34 -2.54 5.35
N ARG A 35 -1.63 -2.11 4.30
CA ARG A 35 -1.91 -2.51 2.91
C ARG A 35 -1.73 -4.01 2.74
N ALA A 36 -0.57 -4.55 3.13
CA ALA A 36 -0.32 -5.98 3.06
C ALA A 36 -1.35 -6.82 3.86
N ALA A 37 -1.93 -6.27 4.94
CA ALA A 37 -3.03 -6.92 5.65
C ALA A 37 -4.32 -6.93 4.83
N GLY A 38 -4.68 -5.80 4.22
CA GLY A 38 -5.85 -5.66 3.35
C GLY A 38 -5.75 -6.56 2.12
N ASP A 39 -4.62 -6.51 1.41
CA ASP A 39 -4.38 -7.31 0.20
C ASP A 39 -4.55 -8.82 0.49
N ARG A 40 -4.04 -9.30 1.63
CA ARG A 40 -4.17 -10.71 2.05
C ARG A 40 -5.61 -11.11 2.40
N GLU A 41 -6.41 -10.18 2.93
CA GLU A 41 -7.82 -10.42 3.23
C GLU A 41 -8.68 -10.43 1.95
N GLU A 42 -8.33 -9.63 0.95
CA GLU A 42 -9.00 -9.55 -0.34
C GLU A 42 -8.68 -10.75 -1.25
N ASP A 43 -7.39 -11.06 -1.42
CA ASP A 43 -6.92 -12.09 -2.36
C ASP A 43 -7.05 -13.52 -1.80
N GLY A 44 -7.15 -13.66 -0.48
CA GLY A 44 -7.13 -14.95 0.21
C GLY A 44 -5.80 -15.71 0.10
N VAL A 45 -4.77 -15.11 -0.51
CA VAL A 45 -3.43 -15.67 -0.70
C VAL A 45 -2.40 -14.79 0.01
N SER A 46 -1.45 -15.42 0.72
CA SER A 46 -0.37 -14.70 1.39
C SER A 46 0.96 -14.95 0.69
N HIS A 47 1.45 -13.94 -0.05
CA HIS A 47 2.80 -13.93 -0.60
C HIS A 47 3.73 -13.00 0.21
N PRO A 48 5.06 -13.21 0.14
CA PRO A 48 6.03 -12.25 0.67
C PRO A 48 5.92 -10.92 -0.08
N VAL A 49 5.95 -9.80 0.64
CA VAL A 49 5.82 -8.45 0.06
C VAL A 49 7.13 -7.68 0.28
N PRO A 50 7.80 -7.16 -0.76
CA PRO A 50 8.99 -6.34 -0.59
C PRO A 50 8.65 -4.95 -0.04
N LEU A 51 9.48 -4.46 0.89
CA LEU A 51 9.49 -3.06 1.31
C LEU A 51 10.41 -2.27 0.39
N VAL A 52 9.81 -1.47 -0.49
CA VAL A 52 10.53 -0.63 -1.43
C VAL A 52 10.47 0.82 -0.94
N PRO A 53 11.57 1.39 -0.42
CA PRO A 53 11.64 2.81 -0.08
C PRO A 53 11.65 3.62 -1.38
N LEU A 54 10.62 4.46 -1.58
CA LEU A 54 10.46 5.28 -2.79
C LEU A 54 10.83 6.75 -2.57
N THR A 55 11.33 7.08 -1.39
CA THR A 55 11.78 8.42 -1.01
C THR A 55 13.11 8.32 -0.30
N GLU A 56 13.94 9.36 -0.43
CA GLU A 56 15.25 9.46 0.23
C GLU A 56 15.14 9.25 1.75
N GLU A 57 14.17 9.91 2.40
CA GLU A 57 13.90 9.75 3.83
C GLU A 57 13.67 8.28 4.25
N ASN A 58 12.97 7.50 3.42
CA ASN A 58 12.72 6.08 3.70
C ASN A 58 13.96 5.23 3.42
N GLU A 59 14.75 5.58 2.40
CA GLU A 59 16.01 4.91 2.09
C GLU A 59 17.03 5.09 3.22
N ASP A 60 17.22 6.33 3.68
CA ASP A 60 18.06 6.67 4.84
C ASP A 60 17.61 5.89 6.10
N ALA A 61 16.30 5.79 6.33
CA ALA A 61 15.76 5.00 7.43
C ALA A 61 16.08 3.50 7.29
N MET A 62 16.15 2.96 6.07
CA MET A 62 16.53 1.56 5.84
C MET A 62 18.03 1.31 6.09
N GLU A 63 18.86 2.36 6.09
CA GLU A 63 20.26 2.31 6.51
C GLU A 63 20.43 2.44 8.03
N ASP A 64 19.48 3.05 8.74
CA ASP A 64 19.52 3.19 10.20
C ASP A 64 19.43 1.82 10.91
N ARG A 65 20.40 1.56 11.81
CA ARG A 65 20.48 0.29 12.55
C ARG A 65 19.30 0.06 13.50
N ARG A 66 18.77 1.12 14.11
CA ARG A 66 17.64 1.08 15.04
C ARG A 66 16.33 0.85 14.28
N PHE A 67 16.15 1.48 13.13
CA PHE A 67 14.99 1.23 12.27
C PHE A 67 14.99 -0.21 11.76
N ARG A 68 16.12 -0.73 11.27
CA ARG A 68 16.25 -2.17 10.93
C ARG A 68 16.04 -3.10 12.12
N ALA A 69 16.44 -2.69 13.33
CA ALA A 69 16.14 -3.45 14.53
C ALA A 69 14.62 -3.49 14.79
N LEU A 70 13.90 -2.39 14.58
CA LEU A 70 12.44 -2.36 14.64
C LEU A 70 11.81 -3.31 13.61
N LEU A 71 12.27 -3.31 12.36
CA LEU A 71 11.78 -4.24 11.33
C LEU A 71 11.87 -5.70 11.79
N ARG A 72 13.00 -6.10 12.40
CA ARG A 72 13.16 -7.46 12.96
C ARG A 72 12.20 -7.74 14.10
N HIS A 73 11.98 -6.78 15.01
CA HIS A 73 11.02 -6.94 16.11
C HIS A 73 9.59 -7.14 15.61
N LEU A 74 9.23 -6.49 14.51
CA LEU A 74 7.93 -6.64 13.85
C LEU A 74 7.83 -7.94 13.01
N GLY A 75 8.91 -8.73 12.94
CA GLY A 75 8.95 -10.00 12.20
C GLY A 75 9.24 -9.86 10.71
N LEU A 76 9.71 -8.69 10.25
CA LEU A 76 10.15 -8.53 8.87
C LEU A 76 11.54 -9.12 8.69
N ARG A 77 11.80 -9.59 7.47
CA ARG A 77 13.07 -10.24 7.15
C ARG A 77 13.99 -9.32 6.36
N PRO A 78 15.29 -9.31 6.69
CA PRO A 78 16.29 -8.66 5.86
C PRO A 78 16.37 -9.38 4.50
N PRO A 79 16.98 -8.73 3.49
CA PRO A 79 17.33 -9.40 2.24
C PRO A 79 18.17 -10.66 2.51
N ALA A 80 17.86 -11.77 1.83
CA ALA A 80 18.46 -13.07 2.15
C ALA A 80 19.93 -13.20 1.72
N SER A 81 20.36 -12.43 0.72
CA SER A 81 21.72 -12.44 0.16
C SER A 81 21.96 -11.14 -0.60
N GLU A 82 23.16 -10.98 -1.16
CA GLU A 82 23.51 -9.83 -2.04
C GLU A 82 22.66 -9.75 -3.31
N GLN A 83 21.92 -10.81 -3.66
CA GLN A 83 21.01 -10.80 -4.81
C GLN A 83 19.65 -10.17 -4.47
N GLU A 84 19.28 -10.08 -3.18
CA GLU A 84 18.07 -9.38 -2.76
C GLU A 84 18.45 -7.99 -2.22
N SER A 85 17.68 -6.97 -2.63
CA SER A 85 17.90 -5.60 -2.17
C SER A 85 16.92 -5.16 -1.09
N PHE A 86 15.74 -5.77 -1.02
CA PHE A 86 14.63 -5.28 -0.20
C PHE A 86 14.32 -6.17 1.00
N TRP A 87 13.98 -5.52 2.11
CA TRP A 87 13.34 -6.21 3.23
C TRP A 87 11.99 -6.76 2.82
N ARG A 88 11.52 -7.81 3.49
CA ARG A 88 10.23 -8.43 3.16
C ARG A 88 9.33 -8.56 4.37
N ILE A 89 8.04 -8.33 4.13
CA ILE A 89 6.94 -8.81 4.97
C ILE A 89 6.73 -10.30 4.64
N PRO A 90 7.01 -11.23 5.55
CA PRO A 90 6.85 -12.65 5.27
C PRO A 90 5.39 -13.03 5.00
N ALA A 91 5.19 -14.06 4.16
CA ALA A 91 3.87 -14.66 3.93
C ALA A 91 3.26 -15.24 5.21
N ALA A 92 4.08 -15.70 6.15
CA ALA A 92 3.64 -16.30 7.41
C ALA A 92 2.98 -15.30 8.38
N LEU A 93 3.14 -13.98 8.18
CA LEU A 93 2.46 -12.99 9.01
C LEU A 93 0.99 -12.88 8.61
N THR A 94 0.09 -13.20 9.52
CA THR A 94 -1.36 -13.08 9.29
C THR A 94 -1.79 -11.61 9.20
N PRO A 95 -2.92 -11.31 8.55
CA PRO A 95 -3.49 -9.95 8.53
C PRO A 95 -3.64 -9.35 9.94
N GLN A 96 -4.08 -10.15 10.91
CA GLN A 96 -4.21 -9.70 12.31
C GLN A 96 -2.85 -9.35 12.94
N GLN A 97 -1.80 -10.13 12.67
CA GLN A 97 -0.44 -9.81 13.14
C GLN A 97 0.09 -8.52 12.50
N LEU A 98 -0.14 -8.31 11.20
CA LEU A 98 0.24 -7.09 10.51
C LEU A 98 -0.48 -5.85 11.07
N ARG A 99 -1.78 -5.96 11.33
CA ARG A 99 -2.57 -4.87 11.95
C ARG A 99 -2.08 -4.53 13.35
N ARG A 100 -1.75 -5.55 14.17
CA ARG A 100 -1.15 -5.34 15.50
C ARG A 100 0.24 -4.69 15.42
N ALA A 101 1.08 -5.14 14.50
CA ALA A 101 2.39 -4.56 14.25
C ALA A 101 2.28 -3.08 13.85
N ALA A 102 1.39 -2.75 12.91
CA ALA A 102 1.10 -1.37 12.50
C ALA A 102 0.63 -0.51 13.69
N ALA A 103 -0.31 -1.03 14.50
CA ALA A 103 -0.80 -0.32 15.68
C ALA A 103 0.27 -0.08 16.75
N SER A 104 1.26 -0.98 16.88
CA SER A 104 2.34 -0.84 17.86
C SER A 104 3.33 0.29 17.53
N ILE A 105 3.44 0.66 16.25
CA ILE A 105 4.34 1.73 15.77
C ILE A 105 3.61 3.02 15.42
N ALA A 106 2.29 2.96 15.27
CA ALA A 106 1.46 4.13 15.00
C ALA A 106 1.65 5.16 16.11
N HIS A 107 2.01 6.38 15.73
CA HIS A 107 2.02 7.49 16.66
C HIS A 107 0.59 7.96 16.89
N ARG A 108 0.01 7.54 18.02
CA ARG A 108 -1.19 8.21 18.54
C ARG A 108 -0.74 9.51 19.18
N GLY A 109 -0.62 10.55 18.35
CA GLY A 109 -0.59 11.93 18.86
C GLY A 109 -1.85 12.19 19.71
N PRO A 110 -1.91 13.28 20.49
CA PRO A 110 -3.18 13.73 21.02
C PRO A 110 -4.13 13.88 19.81
N ASP A 111 -5.15 13.03 19.78
CA ASP A 111 -6.22 13.08 18.80
C ASP A 111 -6.75 14.52 18.77
N PRO A 112 -6.61 15.28 17.67
CA PRO A 112 -7.49 16.41 17.49
C PRO A 112 -8.85 15.80 17.19
N SER A 113 -9.62 15.54 18.24
CA SER A 113 -11.03 15.15 18.18
C SER A 113 -11.68 15.91 17.03
N GLY A 114 -12.03 15.17 15.99
CA GLY A 114 -12.43 15.78 14.73
C GLY A 114 -12.83 14.76 13.68
N SER A 115 -13.54 13.70 14.06
CA SER A 115 -14.58 13.24 13.14
C SER A 115 -15.44 14.47 12.82
N PRO A 116 -15.65 14.87 11.55
CA PRO A 116 -16.72 15.79 11.23
C PRO A 116 -17.99 15.05 11.61
N GLN A 117 -18.50 15.29 12.81
CA GLN A 117 -19.88 15.00 13.10
C GLN A 117 -20.66 15.80 12.05
N HIS A 118 -21.38 15.05 11.24
CA HIS A 118 -22.55 15.42 10.46
C HIS A 118 -22.80 16.94 10.36
N PRO A 119 -22.79 17.55 9.15
CA PRO A 119 -23.10 18.96 9.04
C PRO A 119 -24.43 19.26 9.76
N PRO A 120 -24.52 20.36 10.53
CA PRO A 120 -25.75 20.69 11.23
C PRO A 120 -26.88 20.76 10.21
N GLU A 121 -27.91 19.96 10.42
CA GLU A 121 -29.14 19.98 9.63
C GLU A 121 -29.62 21.44 9.55
N PRO A 122 -29.92 21.97 8.35
CA PRO A 122 -30.32 23.36 8.23
C PRO A 122 -31.61 23.60 9.04
N PRO A 123 -31.76 24.78 9.67
CA PRO A 123 -32.93 25.06 10.49
C PRO A 123 -34.20 24.88 9.66
N LYS A 124 -35.11 24.02 10.15
CA LYS A 124 -36.46 23.84 9.62
C LYS A 124 -37.14 25.20 9.55
N ARG A 125 -37.27 25.74 8.33
CA ARG A 125 -38.10 26.93 8.07
C ARG A 125 -39.54 26.61 8.50
N PRO A 126 -40.24 27.52 9.18
CA PRO A 126 -41.66 27.35 9.46
C PRO A 126 -42.43 27.20 8.15
N GLN A 127 -43.25 26.15 8.05
CA GLN A 127 -44.10 25.91 6.89
C GLN A 127 -45.30 26.85 6.96
N ASP A 128 -45.50 27.62 5.89
CA ASP A 128 -46.77 28.27 5.56
C ASP A 128 -47.36 27.56 4.32
N PRO A 129 -48.64 27.15 4.32
CA PRO A 129 -49.22 26.36 3.25
C PRO A 129 -50.06 27.25 2.32
N ALA A 130 -49.59 27.57 1.11
CA ALA A 130 -50.49 28.05 0.05
C ALA A 130 -49.87 28.03 -1.35
N ALA A 131 -50.70 27.60 -2.31
CA ALA A 131 -50.61 27.78 -3.77
C ALA A 131 -49.50 26.99 -4.49
N ALA A 132 -49.78 25.82 -5.06
CA ALA A 132 -50.51 25.59 -6.33
C ALA A 132 -49.63 25.82 -7.59
N GLU A 133 -49.71 24.84 -8.50
CA GLU A 133 -49.45 24.94 -9.96
C GLU A 133 -47.95 25.04 -10.35
N GLN A 134 -47.33 24.22 -11.23
CA GLN A 134 -47.78 23.45 -12.40
C GLN A 134 -46.72 22.38 -12.80
N LEU A 135 -47.23 21.17 -13.10
CA LEU A 135 -46.94 20.16 -14.15
C LEU A 135 -45.57 20.00 -14.89
N PRO A 136 -45.32 18.79 -15.44
CA PRO A 136 -44.01 18.25 -15.83
C PRO A 136 -43.74 18.28 -17.35
N ALA A 137 -42.49 18.09 -17.79
CA ALA A 137 -42.16 17.51 -19.09
C ALA A 137 -40.69 17.07 -19.20
N GLU A 138 -40.55 15.77 -19.45
CA GLU A 138 -39.41 15.08 -20.06
C GLU A 138 -39.00 15.75 -21.39
N LEU A 139 -37.72 15.64 -21.77
CA LEU A 139 -37.22 15.19 -23.09
C LEU A 139 -35.90 15.87 -23.51
N GLY A 140 -34.92 15.01 -23.81
CA GLY A 140 -34.07 15.19 -24.99
C GLY A 140 -32.69 15.81 -24.77
N SER A 141 -31.69 14.97 -24.54
CA SER A 141 -30.38 15.16 -25.16
C SER A 141 -29.75 13.80 -25.38
N ASP A 142 -30.17 13.17 -26.47
CA ASP A 142 -29.37 12.17 -27.16
C ASP A 142 -28.23 12.92 -27.85
N SER A 143 -26.99 12.64 -27.45
CA SER A 143 -25.81 13.09 -28.18
C SER A 143 -24.89 11.89 -28.32
N GLU A 144 -25.29 10.96 -29.18
CA GLU A 144 -24.43 9.91 -29.69
C GLU A 144 -23.36 10.53 -30.61
N SER A 145 -22.09 10.32 -30.27
CA SER A 145 -20.95 10.54 -31.17
C SER A 145 -19.87 9.55 -30.79
N GLU A 146 -19.97 8.33 -31.33
CA GLU A 146 -18.87 7.37 -31.37
C GLU A 146 -18.06 7.61 -32.66
N GLU A 147 -16.84 8.12 -32.52
CA GLU A 147 -15.82 7.96 -33.57
C GLU A 147 -15.17 6.58 -33.40
N PRO A 148 -15.07 5.74 -34.46
CA PRO A 148 -14.43 4.45 -34.34
C PRO A 148 -12.90 4.61 -34.30
N VAL A 149 -12.31 4.28 -33.16
CA VAL A 149 -10.85 4.06 -33.06
C VAL A 149 -10.47 2.83 -33.89
N PRO A 150 -9.45 2.90 -34.77
CA PRO A 150 -9.02 1.74 -35.55
C PRO A 150 -8.35 0.70 -34.63
N ALA A 151 -8.77 -0.55 -34.77
CA ALA A 151 -8.23 -1.69 -34.04
C ALA A 151 -6.71 -1.87 -34.25
N PRO A 152 -5.95 -2.34 -33.24
CA PRO A 152 -4.54 -2.67 -33.41
C PRO A 152 -4.39 -3.89 -34.34
N SER A 153 -3.48 -3.79 -35.30
CA SER A 153 -3.13 -4.88 -36.22
C SER A 153 -2.59 -6.10 -35.45
N PRO A 154 -2.90 -7.34 -35.89
CA PRO A 154 -2.31 -8.54 -35.32
C PRO A 154 -0.83 -8.60 -35.71
N MET A 155 0.07 -8.45 -34.72
CA MET A 155 1.49 -8.73 -34.95
C MET A 155 1.65 -10.23 -35.22
N GLN A 156 2.14 -10.52 -36.42
CA GLN A 156 2.40 -11.85 -36.91
C GLN A 156 3.38 -12.58 -35.98
N SER A 157 3.08 -13.86 -35.75
CA SER A 157 3.93 -14.81 -35.06
C SER A 157 5.35 -14.79 -35.65
N GLY A 158 6.29 -14.23 -34.91
CA GLY A 158 7.71 -14.29 -35.22
C GLY A 158 8.21 -15.71 -35.07
N THR A 159 8.50 -16.34 -36.21
CA THR A 159 9.11 -17.66 -36.33
C THR A 159 10.49 -17.71 -35.67
N LYS A 160 10.67 -18.79 -34.91
CA LYS A 160 11.92 -19.29 -34.34
C LYS A 160 13.12 -19.10 -35.28
N ARG A 161 14.05 -18.22 -34.91
CA ARG A 161 15.42 -18.21 -35.45
C ARG A 161 16.37 -18.66 -34.37
N ARG A 162 16.48 -19.99 -34.26
CA ARG A 162 17.65 -20.69 -33.75
C ARG A 162 18.86 -20.15 -34.53
N ARG A 163 19.82 -19.51 -33.85
CA ARG A 163 21.14 -19.26 -34.42
C ARG A 163 22.15 -19.99 -33.55
N GLU A 164 22.78 -20.94 -34.21
CA GLU A 164 23.79 -21.87 -33.72
C GLU A 164 25.00 -21.13 -33.12
N LEU A 165 25.61 -21.77 -32.13
CA LEU A 165 26.89 -21.41 -31.55
C LEU A 165 27.98 -21.66 -32.61
N GLY A 166 28.78 -20.64 -32.92
CA GLY A 166 30.04 -20.79 -33.65
C GLY A 166 31.17 -20.31 -32.75
N SER A 167 31.80 -21.24 -32.03
CA SER A 167 33.08 -21.03 -31.34
C SER A 167 34.10 -21.94 -32.00
N GLU A 168 34.76 -21.38 -33.00
CA GLU A 168 36.02 -21.78 -33.67
C GLU A 168 37.13 -20.93 -32.99
N ASP A 169 38.30 -21.37 -32.56
CA ASP A 169 39.05 -22.63 -32.64
C ASP A 169 40.08 -22.62 -31.49
N GLU A 170 40.49 -23.82 -31.06
CA GLU A 170 41.62 -24.10 -30.18
C GLU A 170 42.85 -24.49 -31.04
N ASP A 171 44.05 -24.31 -30.47
CA ASP A 171 45.32 -25.00 -30.77
C ASP A 171 46.36 -24.30 -31.68
N GLY A 172 47.54 -24.05 -31.11
CA GLY A 172 48.77 -23.71 -31.82
C GLY A 172 49.68 -22.69 -31.13
#